data_AF-A0A0F9J518-F1
#
_entry.id   AF-A0A0F9J518-F1
#
_cell.length_a   1.000
_cell.length_b   1.000
_cell.length_c   1.000
_cell.angle_alpha   90.00
_cell.angle_beta   90.00
_cell.angle_gamma   90.00
#
_symmetry.space_group_name_H-M   'P 1'
#
loop_
_entity.id
_entity.type
_entity.pdbx_description
1 polymer ?
#
loop_
_entity_poly.entity_id
_entity_poly.type
_entity_poly.pdbx_seq_one_letter_code
_entity_poly.pdbx_strand_id
1 'polypeptide(L)'
;MNLLIAALATWRLTTLLVNEDGPLDMLVKFRSFIGIKWDAQSEPYGTNFIAEAFTCVWCLSIWIGAVVAIFVTPTLIWYPAYALALSAAAIIIEETINGKS
;
A
#
# COMPACT_ATOMS: atom_id res chain seq x y z
N MET A 1 19.48 9.52 4.58
CA MET A 1 19.50 8.43 5.59
C MET A 1 18.11 7.85 5.89
N ASN A 2 17.00 8.52 5.54
CA ASN A 2 15.64 8.05 5.89
C ASN A 2 14.93 7.23 4.78
N LEU A 3 15.53 7.10 3.59
CA LEU A 3 14.89 6.44 2.44
C LEU A 3 14.63 4.95 2.66
N LEU A 4 15.57 4.23 3.29
CA LEU A 4 15.41 2.80 3.56
C LEU A 4 14.27 2.55 4.58
N ILE A 5 14.22 3.35 5.64
CA ILE A 5 13.15 3.30 6.66
C ILE A 5 11.81 3.65 6.01
N ALA A 6 11.78 4.70 5.18
CA ALA A 6 10.59 5.08 4.44
C ALA A 6 10.12 3.97 3.48
N ALA A 7 11.04 3.28 2.80
CA ALA A 7 10.71 2.18 1.90
C ALA A 7 10.12 0.98 2.65
N LEU A 8 10.77 0.56 3.74
CA LEU A 8 10.28 -0.51 4.61
C LEU A 8 8.94 -0.15 5.25
N ALA A 9 8.77 1.09 5.70
CA ALA A 9 7.51 1.58 6.24
C ALA A 9 6.41 1.59 5.17
N THR A 10 6.71 2.04 3.95
CA THR A 10 5.76 2.04 2.82
C THR A 10 5.29 0.62 2.54
N TRP A 11 6.23 -0.31 2.34
CA TRP A 11 5.91 -1.73 2.12
C TRP A 11 5.07 -2.32 3.26
N ARG A 12 5.52 -2.14 4.51
CA ARG A 12 4.82 -2.72 5.66
C ARG A 12 3.41 -2.17 5.81
N LEU A 13 3.22 -0.87 5.63
CA LEU A 13 1.90 -0.24 5.68
C LEU A 13 0.99 -0.74 4.56
N THR A 14 1.52 -0.88 3.33
CA THR A 14 0.72 -1.33 2.19
C THR A 14 0.29 -2.79 2.36
N THR A 15 1.20 -3.67 2.77
CA THR A 15 0.90 -5.09 2.97
C THR A 15 -0.06 -5.28 4.14
N LEU A 16 0.10 -4.53 5.23
CA LEU A 16 -0.83 -4.57 6.37
C LEU A 16 -2.24 -4.11 5.96
N LEU A 17 -2.34 -3.01 5.20
CA LEU A 17 -3.62 -2.47 4.75
C LEU A 17 -4.33 -3.31 3.69
N VAL A 18 -3.63 -4.16 2.94
CA VAL A 18 -4.25 -5.03 1.92
C VAL A 18 -4.45 -6.46 2.41
N ASN A 19 -3.44 -7.07 3.03
CA ASN A 19 -3.37 -8.52 3.26
C ASN A 19 -3.59 -8.95 4.72
N GLU A 20 -3.45 -8.07 5.71
CA GLU A 20 -3.60 -8.45 7.13
C GLU A 20 -4.98 -8.08 7.69
N ASP A 21 -5.57 -8.92 8.53
CA ASP A 21 -6.89 -8.65 9.15
C ASP A 21 -6.82 -7.73 10.38
N GLY A 22 -5.65 -7.72 11.03
CA GLY A 22 -5.40 -6.93 12.24
C GLY A 22 -6.17 -7.45 13.46
N PRO A 23 -5.92 -6.87 14.65
CA PRO A 23 -6.62 -7.29 15.86
C PRO A 23 -8.13 -6.99 15.77
N LEU A 24 -8.98 -7.91 16.23
CA LEU A 24 -10.45 -7.80 16.24
C LEU A 24 -11.08 -7.53 14.85
N ASP A 25 -10.41 -7.99 13.79
CA ASP A 25 -10.79 -7.79 12.38
C ASP A 25 -10.99 -6.31 12.02
N MET A 26 -10.25 -5.41 12.69
CA MET A 26 -10.38 -3.97 12.49
C MET A 26 -10.09 -3.57 11.04
N LEU A 27 -9.10 -4.20 10.40
CA LEU A 27 -8.76 -3.88 9.01
C LEU A 27 -9.80 -4.46 8.05
N VAL A 28 -10.37 -5.63 8.36
CA VAL A 28 -11.49 -6.19 7.59
C VAL A 28 -12.71 -5.26 7.62
N LYS A 29 -13.07 -4.78 8.82
CA LYS A 29 -14.17 -3.81 8.99
C LYS A 29 -13.86 -2.50 8.28
N PHE A 30 -12.62 -2.03 8.34
CA PHE A 30 -12.19 -0.84 7.61
C PHE A 30 -12.30 -1.03 6.09
N ARG A 31 -11.84 -2.15 5.54
CA ARG A 31 -11.95 -2.50 4.11
C ARG A 31 -13.41 -2.54 3.66
N SER A 32 -14.27 -3.20 4.44
CA SER A 32 -15.71 -3.22 4.18
C SER A 32 -16.33 -1.81 4.23
N PHE A 33 -15.91 -0.99 5.18
CA PHE A 33 -16.38 0.39 5.35
C PHE A 33 -16.01 1.30 4.17
N ILE A 34 -14.79 1.18 3.63
CA ILE A 34 -14.37 1.97 2.46
C ILE A 34 -14.97 1.48 1.14
N GLY A 35 -15.68 0.34 1.15
CA GLY A 35 -16.37 -0.20 -0.01
C GLY A 35 -15.63 -1.32 -0.74
N ILE A 36 -14.73 -2.05 -0.06
CA ILE A 36 -14.25 -3.33 -0.58
C ILE A 36 -15.34 -4.37 -0.38
N LYS A 37 -15.65 -5.10 -1.45
CA LYS A 37 -16.60 -6.21 -1.48
C LYS A 37 -15.90 -7.45 -2.04
N TRP A 38 -16.53 -8.60 -1.84
CA TRP A 38 -16.04 -9.88 -2.35
C TRP A 38 -17.01 -10.39 -3.40
N ASP A 39 -16.50 -10.87 -4.52
CA ASP A 39 -17.30 -11.47 -5.57
C ASP A 39 -17.67 -12.94 -5.25
N ALA A 40 -18.33 -13.61 -6.19
CA ALA A 40 -18.72 -15.01 -6.04
C ALA A 40 -17.53 -15.98 -6.00
N GLN A 41 -16.34 -15.52 -6.41
CA GLN A 41 -15.08 -16.25 -6.42
C GLN A 41 -14.22 -15.94 -5.19
N SER A 42 -14.73 -15.12 -4.25
CA SER A 42 -13.99 -14.62 -3.07
C SER A 42 -12.84 -13.67 -3.41
N GLU A 43 -12.84 -13.08 -4.60
CA GLU A 43 -11.88 -12.05 -4.99
C GLU A 43 -12.35 -10.66 -4.50
N PRO A 44 -11.46 -9.88 -3.86
CA PRO A 44 -11.81 -8.55 -3.38
C PRO A 44 -11.89 -7.55 -4.55
N TYR A 45 -13.00 -6.82 -4.65
CA TYR A 45 -13.19 -5.73 -5.61
C TYR A 45 -13.65 -4.45 -4.92
N GLY A 46 -13.21 -3.30 -5.43
CA GLY A 46 -13.59 -2.00 -4.89
C GLY A 46 -14.87 -1.46 -5.53
N THR A 47 -15.77 -0.85 -4.74
CA THR A 47 -16.93 -0.14 -5.31
C THR A 47 -16.61 1.26 -5.82
N ASN A 48 -15.43 1.79 -5.48
CA ASN A 48 -14.96 3.14 -5.82
C ASN A 48 -13.44 3.10 -6.06
N PHE A 49 -12.90 4.14 -6.70
CA PHE A 49 -11.46 4.25 -6.99
C PHE A 49 -10.55 4.06 -5.76
N ILE A 50 -10.95 4.61 -4.62
CA ILE A 50 -10.20 4.44 -3.36
C ILE A 50 -10.25 2.98 -2.90
N ALA A 51 -11.42 2.36 -2.90
CA ALA A 51 -11.56 0.95 -2.49
C ALA A 51 -10.73 0.03 -3.39
N GLU A 52 -10.68 0.31 -4.69
CA GLU A 52 -9.91 -0.46 -5.67
C GLU A 52 -8.39 -0.28 -5.50
N ALA A 53 -7.93 0.87 -5.02
CA ALA A 53 -6.53 1.01 -4.64
C ALA A 53 -6.15 0.11 -3.45
N PHE A 54 -7.10 -0.20 -2.57
CA PHE A 54 -6.89 -1.04 -1.38
C PHE A 54 -7.06 -2.55 -1.65
N THR A 55 -7.37 -2.96 -2.88
CA THR A 55 -7.41 -4.40 -3.24
C THR A 55 -6.04 -4.94 -3.66
N CYS A 56 -5.04 -4.08 -3.88
CA CYS A 56 -3.73 -4.49 -4.39
C CYS A 56 -2.58 -3.72 -3.72
N VAL A 57 -1.57 -4.45 -3.24
CA VAL A 57 -0.36 -3.89 -2.60
C VAL A 57 0.38 -2.94 -3.54
N TRP A 58 0.51 -3.30 -4.82
CA TRP A 58 1.22 -2.47 -5.80
C TRP A 58 0.48 -1.16 -6.05
N CYS A 59 -0.85 -1.21 -6.20
CA CYS A 59 -1.68 -0.02 -6.36
C CYS A 59 -1.62 0.89 -5.14
N LEU A 60 -1.73 0.32 -3.93
CA LEU A 60 -1.70 1.08 -2.69
C LEU A 60 -0.30 1.68 -2.41
N SER A 61 0.77 1.03 -2.86
CA SER A 61 2.15 1.47 -2.63
C SER A 61 2.48 2.85 -3.21
N ILE A 62 1.84 3.22 -4.32
CA ILE A 62 2.01 4.54 -4.93
C ILE A 62 1.43 5.62 -4.01
N TRP A 63 0.22 5.37 -3.48
CA TRP A 63 -0.46 6.31 -2.60
C TRP A 63 0.22 6.43 -1.24
N ILE A 64 0.59 5.30 -0.63
CA ILE A 64 1.31 5.30 0.64
C ILE A 64 2.71 5.89 0.47
N GLY A 65 3.41 5.58 -0.62
CA GLY A 65 4.71 6.18 -0.94
C GLY A 65 4.63 7.70 -1.11
N ALA A 66 3.57 8.21 -1.74
CA ALA A 66 3.32 9.65 -1.83
C ALA A 66 3.08 10.30 -0.47
N VAL A 67 2.26 9.67 0.39
CA VAL A 67 2.03 10.15 1.76
C VAL A 67 3.32 10.15 2.57
N VAL A 68 4.10 9.07 2.52
CA VAL A 68 5.38 8.95 3.22
C VAL A 68 6.38 9.99 2.71
N ALA A 69 6.40 10.28 1.41
CA ALA A 69 7.27 11.30 0.84
C ALA A 69 7.03 12.69 1.46
N ILE A 70 5.78 13.05 1.78
CA ILE A 70 5.42 14.31 2.45
C ILE A 70 6.11 14.44 3.82
N PHE A 71 6.27 13.34 4.55
CA PHE A 71 6.91 13.35 5.87
C PHE A 71 8.45 13.28 5.81
N VAL A 72 9.02 12.86 4.68
CA VAL A 72 10.47 12.60 4.55
C VAL A 72 11.22 13.80 3.97
N THR A 73 10.59 14.61 3.13
CA THR A 73 11.23 15.78 2.51
C THR A 73 10.32 17.02 2.60
N PRO A 74 10.81 18.20 3.02
CA PRO A 74 10.02 19.43 2.97
C PRO A 74 9.90 19.99 1.54
N THR A 75 10.65 19.44 0.59
CA THR A 75 10.81 20.00 -0.76
C THR A 75 9.85 19.34 -1.75
N LEU A 76 8.83 20.09 -2.20
CA LEU A 76 7.77 19.61 -3.09
C LEU A 76 8.27 18.99 -4.41
N ILE A 77 9.35 19.52 -4.98
CA ILE A 77 9.91 19.08 -6.27
C ILE A 77 10.33 17.60 -6.24
N TRP A 78 10.74 17.09 -5.08
CA TRP A 78 11.23 15.72 -4.96
C TRP A 78 10.11 14.72 -4.63
N TYR A 79 8.90 15.17 -4.24
CA TYR A 79 7.80 14.27 -3.88
C TYR A 79 7.48 13.19 -4.91
N PRO A 80 7.29 13.48 -6.21
CA PRO A 80 6.96 12.43 -7.18
C PRO A 80 8.11 11.43 -7.34
N ALA A 81 9.36 11.89 -7.32
CA ALA A 81 10.53 11.02 -7.40
C ALA A 81 10.65 10.09 -6.18
N TYR A 82 10.38 10.62 -4.97
CA TYR A 82 10.36 9.81 -3.74
C TYR A 82 9.19 8.82 -3.72
N ALA A 83 7.99 9.24 -4.14
CA ALA A 83 6.83 8.35 -4.21
C ALA A 83 7.09 7.15 -5.13
N LEU A 84 7.67 7.40 -6.31
CA LEU A 84 8.05 6.36 -7.26
C LEU A 84 9.16 5.46 -6.72
N ALA A 85 10.19 6.03 -6.09
CA ALA A 85 11.28 5.25 -5.50
C ALA A 85 10.78 4.34 -4.36
N LEU A 86 9.87 4.83 -3.52
CA LEU A 86 9.28 4.06 -2.42
C LEU A 86 8.34 2.97 -2.91
N SER A 87 7.54 3.24 -3.95
CA SER A 87 6.68 2.24 -4.58
C SER A 87 7.50 1.14 -5.24
N ALA A 88 8.54 1.48 -6.02
CA ALA A 88 9.43 0.50 -6.63
C ALA A 88 10.13 -0.37 -5.56
N ALA A 89 10.60 0.23 -4.47
CA ALA A 89 11.18 -0.52 -3.36
C ALA A 89 10.17 -1.47 -2.71
N ALA A 90 8.93 -1.03 -2.49
CA ALA A 90 7.88 -1.87 -1.92
C ALA A 90 7.53 -3.05 -2.84
N ILE A 91 7.43 -2.83 -4.15
CA ILE A 91 7.17 -3.89 -5.14
C ILE A 91 8.31 -4.93 -5.14
N ILE A 92 9.57 -4.48 -5.14
CA ILE A 92 10.73 -5.39 -5.13
C ILE A 92 10.73 -6.25 -3.86
N ILE A 93 10.44 -5.67 -2.70
CA ILE A 93 10.36 -6.39 -1.43
C ILE A 93 9.22 -7.42 -1.47
N GLU A 94 8.04 -7.00 -1.91
CA GLU A 94 6.86 -7.87 -2.04
C GLU A 94 7.12 -9.06 -2.98
N GLU A 95 7.75 -8.83 -4.13
CA GLU A 95 8.06 -9.88 -5.11
C GLU A 95 9.08 -10.88 -4.55
N THR A 96 10.10 -10.37 -3.86
CA THR A 96 11.15 -11.20 -3.23
C THR A 96 10.56 -12.11 -2.15
N ILE A 97 9.58 -11.63 -1.39
CA ILE A 97 8.92 -12.39 -0.33
C ILE A 97 7.94 -13.42 -0.90
N ASN A 98 7.18 -13.05 -1.93
CA ASN A 98 6.18 -13.93 -2.53
C ASN A 98 6.77 -14.94 -3.53
N GLY A 99 8.08 -14.88 -3.81
CA GLY A 99 8.80 -15.92 -4.57
C GLY A 99 8.40 -16.04 -6.04
N LYS A 100 7.79 -15.00 -6.62
CA LYS A 100 7.54 -14.92 -8.06
C LYS A 100 8.84 -14.48 -8.75
N SER A 101 9.78 -15.42 -8.94
CA SER A 101 10.94 -15.25 -9.83
C SER A 101 10.71 -15.92 -11.16
#